data_AF-A0AB33ESF7-F1
#
_entry.id   AF-A0AB33ESF7-F1
#
_cell.length_a   1.000
_cell.length_b   1.000
_cell.length_c   1.000
_cell.angle_alpha   90.00
_cell.angle_beta   90.00
_cell.angle_gamma   90.00
#
_symmetry.space_group_name_H-M   'P 1'
#
loop_
_entity.id
_entity.type
_entity.pdbx_description
1 polymer ?
#
loop_
_entity_poly.entity_id
_entity_poly.type
_entity_poly.pdbx_seq_one_letter_code
_entity_poly.pdbx_strand_id
1 'polypeptide(L)'
;MGSVRGRAALLVAVAACAAPLVGAAPAQAAPRAAEPVPGQPPPADVIFVEVTPGTVQPGYLVGIRASCRDNSVPAIVVSDAFGRIQVQPQRGLLTASPMVNERTRPGNYRVKLECPGGETASTMLQVVKRAEPTHRPTHQPSHVPSRGPATGFGGTAGPGLGGLLVPIGLAVTMVGAGLGVAASRRQSRGAAGR
;
A
#
# COMPACT_ATOMS: atom_id res chain seq x y z
N MET A 1 62.53 -24.07 -57.40
CA MET A 1 63.23 -23.20 -56.44
C MET A 1 62.21 -22.52 -55.54
N GLY A 2 62.47 -22.44 -54.23
CA GLY A 2 61.73 -21.56 -53.30
C GLY A 2 60.78 -22.24 -52.30
N SER A 3 61.33 -23.09 -51.42
CA SER A 3 60.73 -23.41 -50.12
C SER A 3 61.19 -22.37 -49.11
N VAL A 4 60.27 -21.63 -48.48
CA VAL A 4 60.55 -20.94 -47.20
C VAL A 4 59.30 -21.03 -46.32
N ARG A 5 59.51 -21.74 -45.20
CA ARG A 5 58.62 -21.87 -44.04
C ARG A 5 58.60 -20.54 -43.26
N GLY A 6 57.49 -20.23 -42.57
CA GLY A 6 57.52 -19.19 -41.55
C GLY A 6 56.17 -18.93 -40.88
N ARG A 7 55.95 -19.58 -39.74
CA ARG A 7 54.88 -19.29 -38.78
C ARG A 7 55.14 -17.94 -38.09
N ALA A 8 54.12 -17.11 -37.91
CA ALA A 8 54.05 -16.09 -36.84
C ALA A 8 52.56 -15.73 -36.65
N ALA A 9 51.89 -16.30 -35.65
CA ALA A 9 51.72 -15.70 -34.33
C ALA A 9 51.07 -14.31 -34.41
N LEU A 10 49.74 -14.27 -34.51
CA LEU A 10 49.00 -13.03 -34.28
C LEU A 10 48.67 -12.97 -32.80
N LEU A 11 49.43 -12.09 -32.14
CA LEU A 11 49.45 -11.85 -30.70
C LEU A 11 48.10 -11.37 -30.18
N VAL A 12 47.70 -11.99 -29.08
CA VAL A 12 46.65 -11.54 -28.17
C VAL A 12 47.08 -10.21 -27.55
N ALA A 13 46.28 -9.15 -27.75
CA ALA A 13 46.36 -7.92 -26.97
C ALA A 13 45.02 -7.72 -26.26
N VAL A 14 44.88 -8.33 -25.07
CA VAL A 14 43.79 -8.02 -24.14
C VAL A 14 44.15 -6.69 -23.49
N ALA A 15 43.49 -5.63 -23.94
CA ALA A 15 43.52 -4.33 -23.28
C ALA A 15 42.71 -4.43 -21.98
N ALA A 16 43.41 -4.63 -20.86
CA ALA A 16 42.83 -4.53 -19.52
C ALA A 16 42.61 -3.04 -19.19
N CYS A 17 41.41 -2.53 -19.49
CA CYS A 17 40.95 -1.24 -18.97
C CYS A 17 40.63 -1.40 -17.48
N ALA A 18 41.57 -0.96 -16.64
CA ALA A 18 41.31 -0.68 -15.24
C ALA A 18 40.41 0.55 -15.14
N ALA A 19 39.19 0.36 -14.63
CA ALA A 19 38.33 1.44 -14.16
C ALA A 19 38.07 1.23 -12.65
N PRO A 20 38.39 2.23 -11.79
CA PRO A 20 37.96 2.22 -10.40
C PRO A 20 36.56 2.87 -10.27
N LEU A 21 36.02 2.84 -9.04
CA LEU A 21 34.76 3.48 -8.56
C LEU A 21 33.54 2.58 -8.83
N VAL A 22 32.70 2.18 -7.86
CA VAL A 22 32.09 2.91 -6.75
C VAL A 22 31.66 1.90 -5.66
N GLY A 23 31.72 2.32 -4.40
CA GLY A 23 31.54 1.49 -3.22
C GLY A 23 30.20 0.76 -3.11
N ALA A 24 30.27 -0.50 -2.67
CA ALA A 24 29.15 -1.24 -2.11
C ALA A 24 28.94 -0.78 -0.66
N ALA A 25 27.97 0.11 -0.44
CA ALA A 25 27.43 0.35 0.88
C ALA A 25 26.65 -0.90 1.33
N PRO A 26 26.79 -1.37 2.59
CA PRO A 26 25.94 -2.43 3.09
C PRO A 26 24.50 -1.91 3.13
N ALA A 27 23.59 -2.68 2.54
CA ALA A 27 22.16 -2.46 2.64
C ALA A 27 21.77 -2.46 4.12
N GLN A 28 21.62 -1.26 4.69
CA GLN A 28 21.03 -1.08 6.00
C GLN A 28 19.62 -1.65 5.93
N ALA A 29 19.41 -2.76 6.62
CA ALA A 29 18.10 -3.27 6.93
C ALA A 29 17.34 -2.15 7.64
N ALA A 30 16.45 -1.47 6.91
CA ALA A 30 15.55 -0.50 7.49
C ALA A 30 14.79 -1.21 8.62
N PRO A 31 14.67 -0.60 9.81
CA PRO A 31 13.79 -1.13 10.83
C PRO A 31 12.40 -1.22 10.20
N ARG A 32 11.86 -2.45 10.13
CA ARG A 32 10.45 -2.67 9.81
C ARG A 32 9.66 -1.78 10.76
N ALA A 33 9.01 -0.75 10.23
CA ALA A 33 7.99 -0.03 10.96
C ALA A 33 7.00 -1.09 11.44
N ALA A 34 6.92 -1.28 12.75
CA ALA A 34 6.04 -2.25 13.35
C ALA A 34 4.62 -1.95 12.87
N GLU A 35 4.02 -2.89 12.13
CA GLU A 35 2.59 -2.86 11.85
C GLU A 35 1.84 -2.77 13.19
N PRO A 36 0.82 -1.90 13.31
CA PRO A 36 -0.01 -1.86 14.51
C PRO A 36 -0.70 -3.22 14.67
N VAL A 37 -0.28 -4.00 15.66
CA VAL A 37 -0.94 -5.26 16.02
C VAL A 37 -2.37 -4.93 16.45
N PRO A 38 -3.41 -5.41 15.73
CA PRO A 38 -4.79 -5.16 16.11
C PRO A 38 -5.05 -5.80 17.47
N GLY A 39 -5.44 -4.99 18.45
CA GLY A 39 -5.86 -5.48 19.77
C GLY A 39 -4.83 -5.34 20.89
N GLN A 40 -3.64 -4.79 20.63
CA GLN A 40 -2.75 -4.41 21.73
C GLN A 40 -3.26 -3.08 22.32
N PRO A 41 -3.71 -3.05 23.60
CA PRO A 41 -4.09 -1.79 24.22
C PRO A 41 -2.86 -0.86 24.17
N PRO A 42 -3.00 0.36 23.63
CA PRO A 42 -1.91 1.33 23.68
C PRO A 42 -1.48 1.55 25.13
N PRO A 43 -0.20 1.90 25.36
CA PRO A 43 0.29 2.16 26.71
C PRO A 43 -0.60 3.21 27.36
N ALA A 44 -1.02 2.98 28.62
CA ALA A 44 -1.93 3.87 29.36
C ALA A 44 -1.40 5.31 29.51
N ASP A 45 -0.10 5.52 29.26
CA ASP A 45 0.56 6.83 29.28
C ASP A 45 0.44 7.62 27.97
N VAL A 46 -0.06 7.01 26.90
CA VAL A 46 -0.21 7.68 25.60
C VAL A 46 -1.60 8.31 25.54
N ILE A 47 -1.65 9.60 25.26
CA ILE A 47 -2.91 10.31 25.04
C ILE A 47 -3.38 10.00 23.61
N PHE A 48 -4.51 9.32 23.46
CA PHE A 48 -5.02 8.95 22.14
C PHE A 48 -6.55 9.00 22.11
N VAL A 49 -7.08 9.10 20.90
CA VAL A 49 -8.50 8.94 20.61
C VAL A 49 -8.66 8.06 19.37
N GLU A 50 -9.42 6.99 19.53
CA GLU A 50 -9.73 5.99 18.52
C GLU A 50 -11.25 5.96 18.33
N VAL A 51 -11.68 5.88 17.07
CA VAL A 51 -13.09 5.81 16.70
C VAL A 51 -13.32 4.55 15.88
N THR A 52 -14.21 3.69 16.35
CA THR A 52 -14.49 2.38 15.78
C THR A 52 -16.00 2.25 15.55
N PRO A 53 -16.47 2.09 14.31
CA PRO A 53 -15.71 2.12 13.05
C PRO A 53 -15.38 3.55 12.58
N GLY A 54 -14.26 3.72 11.89
CA GLY A 54 -13.83 5.01 11.32
C GLY A 54 -14.62 5.46 10.07
N THR A 55 -15.47 4.59 9.53
CA THR A 55 -16.40 4.89 8.42
C THR A 55 -17.83 4.52 8.81
N VAL A 56 -18.76 5.48 8.77
CA VAL A 56 -20.15 5.27 9.20
C VAL A 56 -21.16 6.02 8.35
N GLN A 57 -22.41 5.57 8.40
CA GLN A 57 -23.54 6.29 7.83
C GLN A 57 -24.20 7.20 8.89
N PRO A 58 -24.89 8.27 8.50
CA PRO A 58 -25.69 9.08 9.42
C PRO A 58 -26.74 8.22 10.15
N GLY A 59 -26.90 8.42 11.46
CA GLY A 59 -27.83 7.66 12.31
C GLY A 59 -27.25 6.38 12.93
N TYR A 60 -25.97 6.07 12.74
CA TYR A 60 -25.32 4.90 13.34
C TYR A 60 -24.54 5.24 14.61
N LEU A 61 -24.41 4.23 15.49
CA LEU A 61 -23.58 4.30 16.69
C LEU A 61 -22.10 4.12 16.32
N VAL A 62 -21.25 4.99 16.87
CA VAL A 62 -19.79 4.86 16.81
C VAL A 62 -19.25 4.60 18.20
N GLY A 63 -18.35 3.62 18.33
CA GLY A 63 -17.58 3.42 19.56
C GLY A 63 -16.40 4.38 19.59
N ILE A 64 -16.22 5.09 20.69
CA ILE A 64 -15.08 5.97 20.95
C ILE A 64 -14.29 5.36 22.09
N ARG A 65 -12.98 5.21 21.88
CA ARG A 65 -12.01 4.80 22.89
C ARG A 65 -10.97 5.89 22.99
N ALA A 66 -10.73 6.38 24.19
CA ALA A 66 -9.76 7.43 24.46
C ALA A 66 -8.91 7.04 25.66
N SER A 67 -7.72 7.62 25.73
CA SER A 67 -6.90 7.62 26.93
C SER A 67 -6.37 9.02 27.15
N CYS A 68 -6.49 9.49 28.38
CA CYS A 68 -5.85 10.69 28.89
C CYS A 68 -4.73 10.28 29.87
N ARG A 69 -3.94 11.24 30.37
CA ARG A 69 -2.95 10.97 31.43
C ARG A 69 -3.60 10.44 32.70
N ASP A 70 -4.75 11.01 33.06
CA ASP A 70 -5.61 10.50 34.11
C ASP A 70 -6.92 10.00 33.48
N ASN A 71 -7.14 8.69 33.56
CA ASN A 71 -8.34 8.02 33.06
C ASN A 71 -9.38 7.81 34.16
N SER A 72 -9.16 8.32 35.37
CA SER A 72 -10.09 8.21 36.50
C SER A 72 -11.21 9.24 36.43
N VAL A 73 -11.03 10.29 35.64
CA VAL A 73 -11.95 11.42 35.50
C VAL A 73 -12.56 11.40 34.09
N PRO A 74 -13.87 11.65 33.95
CA PRO A 74 -14.49 11.75 32.63
C PRO A 74 -13.92 12.90 31.81
N ALA A 75 -13.77 12.68 30.51
CA ALA A 75 -13.29 13.68 29.55
C ALA A 75 -14.37 14.05 28.53
N ILE A 76 -14.10 15.04 27.69
CA ILE A 76 -15.05 15.53 26.69
C ILE A 76 -14.52 15.22 25.29
N VAL A 77 -15.39 14.70 24.43
CA VAL A 77 -15.10 14.53 23.00
C VAL A 77 -16.05 15.41 22.20
N VAL A 78 -15.49 16.14 21.25
CA VAL A 78 -16.21 17.08 20.39
C VAL A 78 -16.03 16.70 18.93
N SER A 79 -17.14 16.63 18.19
CA SER A 79 -17.14 16.48 16.74
C SER A 79 -18.38 17.10 16.12
N ASP A 80 -18.30 17.65 14.92
CA ASP A 80 -19.48 18.17 14.21
C ASP A 80 -20.46 17.05 13.78
N ALA A 81 -20.01 15.79 13.79
CA ALA A 81 -20.83 14.64 13.41
C ALA A 81 -21.84 14.21 14.49
N PHE A 82 -21.50 14.36 15.78
CA PHE A 82 -22.30 13.91 16.93
C PHE A 82 -22.41 14.96 18.05
N GLY A 83 -21.73 16.09 17.95
CA GLY A 83 -21.71 17.16 18.94
C GLY A 83 -20.65 16.95 20.04
N ARG A 84 -20.97 17.44 21.24
CA ARG A 84 -20.12 17.36 22.44
C ARG A 84 -20.67 16.26 23.35
N ILE A 85 -19.84 15.26 23.66
CA ILE A 85 -20.22 14.11 24.48
C ILE A 85 -19.19 13.86 25.58
N GLN A 86 -19.62 13.27 26.68
CA GLN A 86 -18.75 12.90 27.79
C GLN A 86 -18.34 11.43 27.65
N VAL A 87 -17.03 11.17 27.69
CA VAL A 87 -16.48 9.81 27.75
C VAL A 87 -16.27 9.41 29.21
N GLN A 88 -16.66 8.17 29.53
CA GLN A 88 -16.63 7.67 30.89
C GLN A 88 -15.48 6.67 31.09
N PRO A 89 -14.83 6.68 32.27
CA PRO A 89 -13.84 5.68 32.64
C PRO A 89 -14.41 4.26 32.61
N GLN A 90 -13.81 3.39 31.81
CA GLN A 90 -14.06 1.96 31.73
C GLN A 90 -12.75 1.19 31.65
N ARG A 91 -12.45 0.41 32.70
CA ARG A 91 -11.29 -0.51 32.76
C ARG A 91 -9.95 0.17 32.42
N GLY A 92 -9.75 1.40 32.90
CA GLY A 92 -8.52 2.18 32.69
C GLY A 92 -8.45 2.95 31.37
N LEU A 93 -9.53 2.97 30.59
CA LEU A 93 -9.67 3.74 29.35
C LEU A 93 -10.96 4.56 29.38
N LEU A 94 -11.04 5.62 28.60
CA LEU A 94 -12.25 6.42 28.44
C LEU A 94 -13.07 5.88 27.26
N THR A 95 -14.36 5.63 27.46
CA THR A 95 -15.22 5.07 26.41
C THR A 95 -16.56 5.79 26.31
N ALA A 96 -17.09 5.88 25.09
CA ALA A 96 -18.45 6.32 24.81
C ALA A 96 -18.98 5.72 23.50
N SER A 97 -20.29 5.71 23.34
CA SER A 97 -20.95 5.23 22.12
C SER A 97 -21.99 6.24 21.60
N PRO A 98 -21.58 7.42 21.11
CA PRO A 98 -22.54 8.39 20.59
C PRO A 98 -23.10 7.97 19.22
N MET A 99 -24.30 8.47 18.91
CA MET A 99 -24.92 8.33 17.60
C MET A 99 -24.53 9.50 16.70
N VAL A 100 -24.17 9.20 15.45
CA VAL A 100 -23.96 10.24 14.43
C VAL A 100 -25.31 10.84 14.04
N ASN A 101 -25.42 12.16 14.03
CA ASN A 101 -26.66 12.84 13.73
C ASN A 101 -27.16 12.48 12.31
N GLU A 102 -28.44 12.18 12.16
CA GLU A 102 -29.05 11.73 10.90
C GLU A 102 -28.97 12.77 9.78
N ARG A 103 -28.89 14.06 10.15
CA ARG A 103 -28.80 15.18 9.21
C ARG A 103 -27.36 15.56 8.86
N THR A 104 -26.38 14.85 9.41
CA THR A 104 -24.95 15.04 9.12
C THR A 104 -24.68 14.72 7.65
N ARG A 105 -24.01 15.64 6.95
CA ARG A 105 -23.66 15.46 5.54
C ARG A 105 -22.56 14.42 5.40
N PRO A 106 -22.45 13.73 4.25
CA PRO A 106 -21.28 12.89 3.98
C PRO A 106 -20.01 13.75 3.94
N GLY A 107 -18.95 13.33 4.60
CA GLY A 107 -17.71 14.09 4.72
C GLY A 107 -16.74 13.50 5.74
N ASN A 108 -15.59 14.15 5.86
CA ASN A 108 -14.59 13.82 6.88
C ASN A 108 -14.77 14.76 8.07
N TYR A 109 -15.01 14.19 9.24
CA TYR A 109 -15.28 14.90 10.48
C TYR A 109 -14.12 14.71 11.44
N ARG A 110 -13.64 15.82 12.00
CA ARG A 110 -12.62 15.77 13.04
C ARG A 110 -13.27 15.40 14.37
N VAL A 111 -12.64 14.49 15.10
CA VAL A 111 -13.03 14.09 16.44
C VAL A 111 -11.92 14.52 17.37
N LYS A 112 -12.21 15.51 18.22
CA LYS A 112 -11.27 16.09 19.17
C LYS A 112 -11.58 15.59 20.58
N LEU A 113 -10.60 15.04 21.25
CA LEU A 113 -10.61 14.74 22.68
C LEU A 113 -10.08 15.94 23.45
N GLU A 114 -10.78 16.33 24.50
CA GLU A 114 -10.40 17.35 25.48
C GLU A 114 -10.27 16.67 26.84
N CYS A 115 -9.02 16.44 27.26
CA CYS A 115 -8.71 15.88 28.57
C CYS A 115 -8.81 16.95 29.66
N PRO A 116 -9.15 16.59 30.90
CA PRO A 116 -9.21 17.54 32.03
C PRO A 116 -7.85 18.18 32.35
N GLY A 117 -6.74 17.53 32.00
CA GLY A 117 -5.37 18.05 32.14
C GLY A 117 -4.97 19.07 31.06
N GLY A 118 -5.87 19.41 30.13
CA GLY A 118 -5.61 20.33 29.03
C GLY A 118 -4.98 19.68 27.80
N GLU A 119 -4.66 18.39 27.86
CA GLU A 119 -4.16 17.68 26.68
C GLU A 119 -5.29 17.40 25.69
N THR A 120 -4.93 17.38 24.41
CA THR A 120 -5.90 17.11 23.34
C THR A 120 -5.33 16.10 22.35
N ALA A 121 -6.19 15.18 21.92
CA ALA A 121 -5.91 14.28 20.81
C ALA A 121 -6.98 14.46 19.73
N SER A 122 -6.64 14.15 18.49
CA SER A 122 -7.57 14.27 17.37
C SER A 122 -7.51 13.05 16.48
N THR A 123 -8.66 12.59 16.02
CA THR A 123 -8.80 11.55 15.00
C THR A 123 -9.85 11.96 13.96
N MET A 124 -9.99 11.16 12.91
CA MET A 124 -10.88 11.43 11.78
C MET A 124 -11.97 10.37 11.70
N LEU A 125 -13.22 10.82 11.57
CA LEU A 125 -14.40 10.00 11.32
C LEU A 125 -14.93 10.32 9.92
N GLN A 126 -15.04 9.31 9.07
CA GLN A 126 -15.58 9.46 7.73
C GLN A 126 -17.06 9.11 7.73
N VAL A 127 -17.91 10.08 7.42
CA VAL A 127 -19.35 9.87 7.22
C VAL A 127 -19.60 9.66 5.73
N VAL A 128 -20.13 8.51 5.36
CA VAL A 128 -20.45 8.17 3.98
C VAL A 128 -21.93 8.43 3.68
N LYS A 129 -22.26 8.64 2.41
CA LYS A 129 -23.66 8.72 1.97
C LYS A 129 -24.35 7.41 2.33
N ARG A 130 -25.56 7.52 2.89
CA ARG A 130 -26.45 6.37 3.07
C ARG A 130 -26.63 5.74 1.69
N ALA A 131 -26.09 4.53 1.51
CA ALA A 131 -26.22 3.81 0.27
C ALA A 131 -27.66 3.29 0.26
N GLU A 132 -28.52 3.97 -0.48
CA GLU A 132 -29.81 3.40 -0.84
C GLU A 132 -29.52 2.19 -1.74
N PRO A 133 -29.91 0.96 -1.36
CA PRO A 133 -29.63 -0.20 -2.20
C PRO A 133 -30.37 -0.05 -3.52
N THR A 134 -29.67 0.31 -4.58
CA THR A 134 -30.22 0.48 -5.94
C THR A 134 -30.60 -0.84 -6.60
N HIS A 135 -30.48 -1.97 -5.88
CA HIS A 135 -30.99 -3.28 -6.28
C HIS A 135 -31.86 -3.82 -5.15
N ARG A 136 -33.13 -4.05 -5.46
CA ARG A 136 -34.03 -4.83 -4.62
C ARG A 136 -33.52 -6.28 -4.65
N PRO A 137 -32.95 -6.82 -3.56
CA PRO A 137 -32.44 -8.17 -3.57
C PRO A 137 -33.63 -9.12 -3.71
N THR A 138 -33.71 -9.90 -4.78
CA THR A 138 -34.65 -11.03 -4.87
C THR A 138 -34.25 -12.19 -3.96
N HIS A 139 -33.12 -12.08 -3.26
CA HIS A 139 -32.60 -13.07 -2.31
C HIS A 139 -32.12 -12.38 -1.03
N GLN A 140 -32.45 -12.98 0.12
CA GLN A 140 -32.19 -12.46 1.46
C GLN A 140 -30.67 -12.43 1.76
N PRO A 141 -30.05 -11.27 2.00
CA PRO A 141 -28.61 -11.22 2.27
C PRO A 141 -28.34 -11.41 3.77
N SER A 142 -27.70 -12.51 4.14
CA SER A 142 -27.33 -12.85 5.53
C SER A 142 -26.03 -12.20 6.02
N HIS A 143 -25.43 -11.23 5.30
CA HIS A 143 -24.15 -10.65 5.69
C HIS A 143 -24.07 -9.13 5.49
N VAL A 144 -23.74 -8.42 6.57
CA VAL A 144 -23.41 -6.99 6.56
C VAL A 144 -22.07 -6.81 5.84
N PRO A 145 -21.99 -6.00 4.77
CA PRO A 145 -20.72 -5.77 4.08
C PRO A 145 -19.82 -4.87 4.93
N SER A 146 -18.96 -5.48 5.74
CA SER A 146 -17.82 -4.82 6.37
C SER A 146 -16.80 -4.49 5.28
N ARG A 147 -16.67 -3.20 4.92
CA ARG A 147 -15.58 -2.74 4.07
C ARG A 147 -14.26 -2.85 4.84
N GLY A 148 -13.43 -3.82 4.47
CA GLY A 148 -12.07 -3.95 4.97
C GLY A 148 -11.16 -2.81 4.45
N PRO A 149 -9.98 -2.61 5.07
CA PRO A 149 -9.00 -1.62 4.66
C PRO A 149 -8.62 -1.82 3.19
N ALA A 150 -8.68 -0.74 2.41
CA ALA A 150 -8.35 -0.76 0.99
C ALA A 150 -6.83 -0.87 0.78
N THR A 151 -6.22 -2.01 1.07
CA THR A 151 -4.88 -2.36 0.58
C THR A 151 -5.02 -3.00 -0.81
N GLY A 152 -5.55 -2.22 -1.75
CA GLY A 152 -5.64 -2.60 -3.16
C GLY A 152 -4.57 -1.87 -3.96
N PHE A 153 -3.34 -2.39 -3.98
CA PHE A 153 -2.36 -2.02 -5.00
C PHE A 153 -2.76 -2.71 -6.32
N GLY A 154 -3.75 -2.12 -7.01
CA GLY A 154 -4.26 -2.59 -8.30
C GLY A 154 -4.38 -1.41 -9.26
N GLY A 155 -3.24 -0.80 -9.59
CA GLY A 155 -3.20 0.50 -10.27
C GLY A 155 -2.16 0.56 -11.39
N THR A 156 -2.07 -0.47 -12.24
CA THR A 156 -1.39 -0.35 -13.55
C THR A 156 -2.27 -0.91 -14.66
N ALA A 157 -3.52 -0.45 -14.72
CA ALA A 157 -4.37 -0.57 -15.91
C ALA A 157 -4.75 0.84 -16.37
N GLY A 158 -3.74 1.67 -16.63
CA GLY A 158 -3.90 2.86 -17.45
C GLY A 158 -3.85 2.46 -18.92
N PRO A 159 -4.81 2.89 -19.77
CA PRO A 159 -4.71 2.70 -21.21
C PRO A 159 -3.58 3.59 -21.74
N GLY A 160 -2.38 3.05 -21.90
CA GLY A 160 -1.26 3.87 -22.37
C GLY A 160 0.00 3.16 -22.81
N LEU A 161 0.41 2.03 -22.20
CA LEU A 161 1.70 1.40 -22.53
C LEU A 161 1.66 -0.14 -22.69
N GLY A 162 0.63 -0.81 -22.18
CA GLY A 162 0.48 -2.27 -22.32
C GLY A 162 0.21 -2.73 -23.77
N GLY A 163 -0.41 -1.87 -24.58
CA GLY A 163 -0.70 -2.16 -25.99
C GLY A 163 0.52 -2.09 -26.92
N LEU A 164 1.64 -1.46 -26.49
CA LEU A 164 2.86 -1.35 -27.30
C LEU A 164 3.90 -2.43 -26.94
N LEU A 165 3.91 -2.92 -25.69
CA LEU A 165 4.82 -3.98 -25.23
C LEU A 165 4.55 -5.31 -25.93
N VAL A 166 3.29 -5.65 -26.21
CA VAL A 166 2.91 -6.87 -26.93
C VAL A 166 3.43 -6.88 -28.39
N PRO A 167 3.18 -5.86 -29.24
CA PRO A 167 3.69 -5.86 -30.61
C PRO A 167 5.22 -5.71 -30.66
N ILE A 168 5.83 -4.93 -29.76
CA ILE A 168 7.29 -4.77 -29.72
C ILE A 168 7.98 -6.08 -29.34
N GLY A 169 7.48 -6.79 -28.32
CA GLY A 169 8.03 -8.09 -27.91
C GLY A 169 7.97 -9.14 -29.03
N LEU A 170 6.88 -9.16 -29.78
CA LEU A 170 6.68 -10.09 -30.89
C LEU A 170 7.61 -9.80 -32.07
N ALA A 171 7.83 -8.53 -32.40
CA ALA A 171 8.76 -8.13 -33.46
C ALA A 171 10.20 -8.56 -33.16
N VAL A 172 10.67 -8.36 -31.92
CA VAL A 172 12.04 -8.73 -31.51
C VAL A 172 12.25 -10.25 -31.58
N THR A 173 11.23 -11.04 -31.23
CA THR A 173 11.33 -12.50 -31.21
C THR A 173 11.41 -13.07 -32.64
N MET A 174 10.65 -12.51 -33.59
CA MET A 174 10.70 -12.92 -35.00
C MET A 174 12.05 -12.62 -35.65
N VAL A 175 12.66 -11.47 -35.34
CA VAL A 175 13.99 -11.11 -35.86
C VAL A 175 15.07 -12.04 -35.30
N GLY A 176 15.03 -12.33 -34.00
CA GLY A 176 15.96 -13.27 -33.36
C GLY A 176 15.86 -14.69 -33.94
N ALA A 177 14.64 -15.19 -34.14
CA ALA A 177 14.42 -16.49 -34.76
C ALA A 177 14.92 -16.57 -36.20
N GLY A 178 14.66 -15.53 -37.02
CA GLY A 178 15.14 -15.46 -38.40
C GLY A 178 16.67 -15.48 -38.50
N LEU A 179 17.35 -14.69 -37.66
CA LEU A 179 18.82 -14.66 -37.60
C LEU A 179 19.38 -16.01 -37.11
N GLY A 180 18.76 -16.64 -36.11
CA GLY A 180 19.16 -17.97 -35.63
C GLY A 180 19.06 -19.04 -36.71
N VAL A 181 17.96 -19.04 -37.49
CA VAL A 181 17.77 -19.99 -38.60
C VAL A 181 18.72 -19.71 -39.77
N ALA A 182 18.99 -18.44 -40.08
CA ALA A 182 19.95 -18.08 -41.12
C ALA A 182 21.39 -18.48 -40.74
N ALA A 183 21.76 -18.29 -39.48
CA ALA A 183 23.06 -18.71 -38.95
C ALA A 183 23.22 -20.24 -38.95
N SER A 184 22.19 -20.99 -38.55
CA SER A 184 22.24 -22.46 -38.57
C SER A 184 22.30 -23.03 -39.99
N ARG A 185 21.64 -22.41 -40.97
CA ARG A 185 21.72 -22.77 -42.40
C ARG A 185 23.09 -22.47 -43.02
N ARG A 186 23.80 -21.43 -42.55
CA ARG A 186 25.18 -21.17 -42.99
C ARG A 186 26.17 -22.19 -42.43
N GLN A 187 25.98 -22.62 -41.18
CA GLN A 187 26.83 -23.64 -40.54
C GLN A 187 26.66 -25.02 -41.19
N SER A 188 25.43 -25.40 -41.53
CA SER A 188 25.16 -26.67 -42.23
C SER A 188 25.64 -26.67 -43.68
N ARG A 189 25.71 -25.51 -44.36
CA ARG A 189 26.34 -25.39 -45.68
C ARG A 189 27.87 -25.34 -45.64
N GLY A 190 28.46 -24.87 -44.54
CA GLY A 190 29.92 -24.93 -44.29
C GLY A 190 30.42 -26.32 -43.90
N ALA A 191 29.55 -27.18 -43.35
CA ALA A 191 29.88 -28.56 -42.98
C ALA A 191 29.76 -29.56 -44.14
N ALA A 192 29.19 -29.17 -45.28
CA ALA A 192 29.09 -30.01 -46.49
C ALA A 192 30.18 -29.71 -47.54
N GLY A 193 31.17 -28.89 -47.19
CA GLY A 193 32.30 -28.52 -48.04
C GLY A 193 33.63 -28.71 -47.31
N ARG A 194 33.92 -29.94 -46.88
CA ARG A 194 35.26 -30.38 -46.52
C ARG A 194 35.43 -31.87 -46.78
#